data_AF-A0A519ZYL7-F1
#
_entry.id   AF-A0A519ZYL7-F1
#
_cell.length_a   1.000
_cell.length_b   1.000
_cell.length_c   1.000
_cell.angle_alpha   90.00
_cell.angle_beta   90.00
_cell.angle_gamma   90.00
#
_symmetry.space_group_name_H-M   'P 1'
#
loop_
_entity.id
_entity.type
_entity.pdbx_description
1 polymer ?
#
loop_
_entity_poly.entity_id
_entity_poly.type
_entity_poly.pdbx_seq_one_letter_code
_entity_poly.pdbx_strand_id
1 'polypeptide(L)'
;MTSSLPGIRVQPAPGNAPSRRSFLRYTGASVALGSLWLASCKKDNEPVARPTITSFTPTSGMAGTTVTVTGTRFTGATAVQLGSVSVSYTVLSDTSLTFVVPNGAPSGLIVVGTPSGPVSTADPFTITTTPVVAPTITSVAPTSALPSATVTLTGTNFTGVTALTVNGIAATPTVVSATTLTFVVPAAAQAGVATIVVTGPGGLATNNTAFTVLPTTVSVGTGDAGVLNYAYALEQLEAAFYTQVRTGTYFTGLASGSAEKLIFDDLYYHEVIHREFFKAAITAAGVPLLKDLTPDFSAINFNDRTSVLSTAKAFEDLGSAAYIGAGQYIQSAAYLFLAGKIASVEARHAAIIRDLVSENTFVGNDVVTLTTAGSSSVATNNGPAGSSLERALAPAEVVAVANTYLAPGSKLDISGIR
;
A
#
# COMPACT_ATOMS: atom_id res chain seq x y z
N MET A 1 -39.93 -43.45 -22.30
CA MET A 1 -39.14 -42.54 -23.16
C MET A 1 -37.87 -42.20 -22.37
N THR A 2 -36.81 -43.00 -22.23
CA THR A 2 -36.07 -43.98 -23.05
C THR A 2 -35.54 -43.47 -24.39
N SER A 3 -34.30 -43.91 -24.67
CA SER A 3 -33.42 -43.80 -25.86
C SER A 3 -32.82 -42.42 -26.11
N SER A 4 -31.50 -42.13 -26.04
CA SER A 4 -30.24 -42.89 -26.25
C SER A 4 -30.02 -43.49 -27.64
N LEU A 5 -28.77 -43.33 -28.12
CA LEU A 5 -28.04 -43.93 -29.26
C LEU A 5 -27.80 -43.02 -30.49
N PRO A 6 -26.78 -43.31 -31.34
CA PRO A 6 -25.61 -44.20 -31.18
C PRO A 6 -24.25 -43.55 -31.56
N GLY A 7 -23.16 -44.20 -31.15
CA GLY A 7 -21.80 -43.91 -31.63
C GLY A 7 -21.38 -44.71 -32.86
N ILE A 8 -20.21 -44.39 -33.41
CA ILE A 8 -19.36 -45.30 -34.22
C ILE A 8 -17.88 -44.92 -34.04
N ARG A 9 -17.06 -45.96 -33.97
CA ARG A 9 -15.62 -46.07 -33.72
C ARG A 9 -14.95 -46.54 -35.00
N VAL A 10 -13.80 -45.98 -35.42
CA VAL A 10 -12.74 -46.73 -36.14
C VAL A 10 -11.33 -46.13 -35.90
N GLN A 11 -10.50 -46.98 -35.29
CA GLN A 11 -9.04 -47.20 -35.32
C GLN A 11 -7.99 -46.05 -35.26
N PRO A 12 -6.99 -46.19 -34.35
CA PRO A 12 -5.66 -45.62 -34.51
C PRO A 12 -4.77 -46.56 -35.34
N ALA A 13 -4.03 -46.00 -36.30
CA ALA A 13 -2.94 -46.71 -36.98
C ALA A 13 -1.62 -46.58 -36.16
N PRO A 14 -0.79 -47.63 -36.16
CA PRO A 14 0.24 -47.82 -35.13
C PRO A 14 1.64 -47.42 -35.61
N GLY A 15 2.46 -46.99 -34.65
CA GLY A 15 3.92 -46.96 -34.78
C GLY A 15 4.58 -47.67 -33.60
N ASN A 16 4.42 -49.00 -33.50
CA ASN A 16 5.30 -49.87 -32.72
C ASN A 16 6.71 -49.82 -33.34
N ALA A 17 7.82 -49.51 -32.63
CA ALA A 17 8.59 -50.34 -31.69
C ALA A 17 9.18 -51.64 -32.35
N PRO A 18 10.25 -52.34 -31.87
CA PRO A 18 11.02 -52.18 -30.62
C PRO A 18 12.54 -52.57 -30.65
N SER A 19 13.15 -52.46 -29.47
CA SER A 19 14.27 -53.15 -28.80
C SER A 19 15.11 -54.28 -29.44
N ARG A 20 16.40 -54.28 -29.04
CA ARG A 20 17.24 -55.41 -28.54
C ARG A 20 16.85 -56.85 -28.94
N ARG A 21 17.84 -57.62 -29.41
CA ARG A 21 18.47 -58.76 -28.68
C ARG A 21 19.57 -59.45 -29.50
N SER A 22 20.53 -59.98 -28.74
CA SER A 22 21.64 -60.86 -29.08
C SER A 22 21.19 -62.26 -29.56
N PHE A 23 22.00 -62.94 -30.41
CA PHE A 23 22.58 -64.29 -30.19
C PHE A 23 23.20 -64.93 -31.48
N LEU A 24 24.43 -65.44 -31.31
CA LEU A 24 25.08 -66.66 -31.83
C LEU A 24 25.15 -67.09 -33.33
N ARG A 25 26.42 -67.26 -33.76
CA ARG A 25 27.08 -68.41 -34.46
C ARG A 25 26.46 -68.99 -35.75
N TYR A 26 27.26 -69.11 -36.82
CA TYR A 26 27.99 -70.36 -37.18
C TYR A 26 28.85 -70.20 -38.47
N THR A 27 30.09 -70.72 -38.38
CA THR A 27 30.92 -71.45 -39.38
C THR A 27 31.40 -70.92 -40.74
N GLY A 28 32.70 -71.19 -40.98
CA GLY A 28 33.25 -71.67 -42.26
C GLY A 28 34.31 -70.76 -42.88
N ALA A 29 35.60 -70.88 -42.51
CA ALA A 29 36.66 -71.49 -43.34
C ALA A 29 36.68 -70.95 -44.80
N SER A 30 37.72 -70.24 -45.26
CA SER A 30 38.97 -70.90 -45.69
C SER A 30 40.16 -69.94 -45.86
N VAL A 31 41.32 -70.57 -45.73
CA VAL A 31 42.72 -70.15 -45.84
C VAL A 31 43.10 -69.39 -47.12
N ALA A 32 43.92 -68.34 -46.98
CA ALA A 32 44.99 -68.03 -47.93
C ALA A 32 46.15 -67.33 -47.21
N LEU A 33 47.28 -68.04 -47.11
CA LEU A 33 48.56 -67.56 -46.59
C LEU A 33 49.17 -66.55 -47.56
N GLY A 34 49.58 -65.39 -47.02
CA GLY A 34 50.41 -64.42 -47.71
C GLY A 34 51.28 -63.71 -46.67
N SER A 35 52.44 -64.29 -46.38
CA SER A 35 53.48 -63.73 -45.51
C SER A 35 53.96 -62.38 -46.04
N LEU A 36 53.67 -61.29 -45.30
CA LEU A 36 54.28 -59.98 -45.52
C LEU A 36 54.97 -59.52 -44.23
N TRP A 37 56.20 -59.06 -44.43
CA TRP A 37 57.24 -58.87 -43.43
C TRP A 37 56.87 -57.92 -42.28
N LEU A 38 57.30 -58.31 -41.07
CA LEU A 38 57.28 -57.52 -39.84
C LEU A 38 58.16 -56.28 -39.99
N ALA A 39 57.54 -55.10 -39.99
CA ALA A 39 58.18 -53.86 -39.55
C ALA A 39 57.45 -53.39 -38.28
N SER A 40 57.80 -54.03 -37.16
CA SER A 40 57.41 -53.58 -35.83
C SER A 40 58.19 -52.29 -35.52
N CYS A 41 57.62 -51.13 -35.82
CA CYS A 41 58.09 -49.88 -35.23
C CYS A 41 57.85 -49.95 -33.72
N LYS A 42 58.93 -50.14 -32.95
CA LYS A 42 58.98 -49.73 -31.55
C LYS A 42 58.66 -48.24 -31.53
N LYS A 43 57.43 -47.88 -31.11
CA LYS A 43 57.20 -46.58 -30.49
C LYS A 43 57.87 -46.67 -29.15
N ASP A 44 58.92 -45.89 -28.96
CA ASP A 44 59.50 -45.65 -27.65
C ASP A 44 58.39 -45.00 -26.80
N ASN A 45 57.72 -45.82 -25.98
CA ASN A 45 56.85 -45.35 -24.92
C ASN A 45 57.76 -44.80 -23.81
N GLU A 46 58.42 -43.68 -24.08
CA GLU A 46 58.95 -42.84 -23.03
C GLU A 46 57.74 -42.35 -22.20
N PRO A 47 57.71 -42.53 -20.88
CA PRO A 47 56.63 -42.02 -20.06
C PRO A 47 56.61 -40.50 -20.20
N VAL A 48 55.64 -39.97 -20.96
CA VAL A 48 55.41 -38.53 -21.05
C VAL A 48 55.09 -38.05 -19.64
N ALA A 49 56.07 -37.40 -19.01
CA ALA A 49 55.91 -36.93 -17.65
C ALA A 49 54.77 -35.89 -17.61
N ARG A 50 53.70 -36.26 -16.90
CA ARG A 50 52.45 -35.47 -16.84
C ARG A 50 52.67 -34.22 -15.99
N PRO A 51 52.06 -33.07 -16.35
CA PRO A 51 52.01 -31.92 -15.45
C PRO A 51 51.32 -32.29 -14.14
N THR A 52 51.78 -31.65 -13.06
CA THR A 52 51.20 -31.77 -11.72
C THR A 52 50.88 -30.39 -11.17
N ILE A 53 49.85 -30.28 -10.33
CA ILE A 53 49.64 -29.12 -9.46
C ILE A 53 49.90 -29.61 -8.04
N THR A 54 50.84 -28.98 -7.34
CA THR A 54 51.22 -29.34 -5.98
C THR A 54 50.51 -28.47 -4.94
N SER A 55 50.31 -27.19 -5.23
CA SER A 55 49.62 -26.26 -4.34
C SER A 55 49.12 -25.03 -5.08
N PHE A 56 48.28 -24.24 -4.42
CA PHE A 56 47.91 -22.90 -4.85
C PHE A 56 47.75 -21.99 -3.63
N THR A 57 48.03 -20.70 -3.79
CA THR A 57 47.95 -19.72 -2.70
C THR A 57 47.48 -18.36 -3.22
N PRO A 58 46.55 -17.68 -2.51
CA PRO A 58 45.81 -18.18 -1.34
C PRO A 58 44.82 -19.30 -1.72
N THR A 59 44.30 -20.05 -0.73
CA THR A 59 43.28 -21.09 -0.97
C THR A 59 41.85 -20.55 -1.05
N SER A 60 41.67 -19.27 -0.72
CA SER A 60 40.39 -18.57 -0.80
C SER A 60 40.57 -17.07 -1.04
N GLY A 61 39.55 -16.41 -1.61
CA GLY A 61 39.56 -14.96 -1.80
C GLY A 61 38.36 -14.43 -2.60
N MET A 62 38.16 -13.12 -2.57
CA MET A 62 37.12 -12.43 -3.36
C MET A 62 37.54 -12.30 -4.82
N ALA A 63 36.62 -11.85 -5.69
CA ALA A 63 36.97 -11.36 -7.02
C ALA A 63 38.09 -10.29 -6.93
N GLY A 64 39.04 -10.33 -7.87
CA GLY A 64 40.25 -9.51 -7.86
C GLY A 64 41.43 -10.12 -7.11
N THR A 65 41.25 -11.20 -6.34
CA THR A 65 42.37 -11.91 -5.70
C THR A 65 43.30 -12.51 -6.76
N THR A 66 44.59 -12.23 -6.67
CA THR A 66 45.61 -12.93 -7.45
C THR A 66 45.93 -14.28 -6.80
N VAL A 67 45.77 -15.36 -7.55
CA VAL A 67 46.07 -16.73 -7.14
C VAL A 67 47.33 -17.21 -7.85
N THR A 68 48.28 -17.72 -7.08
CA THR A 68 49.49 -18.39 -7.59
C THR A 68 49.30 -19.89 -7.52
N VAL A 69 49.49 -20.59 -8.64
CA VAL A 69 49.41 -22.05 -8.75
C VAL A 69 50.83 -22.59 -8.91
N THR A 70 51.22 -23.53 -8.06
CA THR A 70 52.54 -24.19 -8.06
C THR A 70 52.41 -25.62 -8.54
N GLY A 71 53.35 -26.06 -9.37
CA GLY A 71 53.31 -27.39 -9.97
C GLY A 71 54.54 -27.71 -10.82
N THR A 72 54.34 -28.49 -11.87
CA THR A 72 55.37 -28.82 -12.85
C THR A 72 54.81 -28.77 -14.28
N ARG A 73 55.68 -28.44 -15.25
CA ARG A 73 55.36 -28.42 -16.68
C ARG A 73 54.23 -27.46 -17.08
N PHE A 74 54.26 -26.24 -16.55
CA PHE A 74 53.33 -25.18 -16.93
C PHE A 74 53.77 -24.38 -18.15
N THR A 75 55.02 -24.53 -18.63
CA THR A 75 55.44 -23.89 -19.88
C THR A 75 54.59 -24.43 -21.03
N GLY A 76 53.93 -23.54 -21.77
CA GLY A 76 53.00 -23.91 -22.83
C GLY A 76 51.58 -24.25 -22.35
N ALA A 77 51.21 -23.92 -21.11
CA ALA A 77 49.82 -24.00 -20.66
C ALA A 77 48.88 -23.26 -21.63
N THR A 78 47.77 -23.90 -22.00
CA THR A 78 46.84 -23.44 -23.04
C THR A 78 45.53 -22.88 -22.49
N ALA A 79 45.21 -23.14 -21.22
CA ALA A 79 44.05 -22.60 -20.54
C ALA A 79 44.22 -22.69 -19.01
N VAL A 80 43.57 -21.79 -18.27
CA VAL A 80 43.30 -21.94 -16.84
C VAL A 80 41.81 -21.73 -16.61
N GLN A 81 41.21 -22.58 -15.78
CA GLN A 81 39.81 -22.48 -15.37
C GLN A 81 39.71 -22.52 -13.85
N LEU A 82 38.82 -21.70 -13.29
CA LEU A 82 38.39 -21.77 -11.90
C LEU A 82 36.93 -22.25 -11.89
N GLY A 83 36.71 -23.47 -11.41
CA GLY A 83 35.42 -24.15 -11.57
C GLY A 83 35.08 -24.31 -13.05
N SER A 84 33.96 -23.73 -13.48
CA SER A 84 33.53 -23.72 -14.90
C SER A 84 33.93 -22.47 -15.67
N VAL A 85 34.66 -21.53 -15.06
CA VAL A 85 34.98 -20.22 -15.65
C VAL A 85 36.43 -20.19 -16.13
N SER A 86 36.64 -19.93 -17.42
CA SER A 86 37.98 -19.65 -17.96
C SER A 86 38.50 -18.31 -17.46
N VAL A 87 39.77 -18.29 -17.03
CA VAL A 87 40.43 -17.10 -16.48
C VAL A 87 41.64 -16.73 -17.31
N SER A 88 41.93 -15.43 -17.40
CA SER A 88 43.22 -14.96 -17.92
C SER A 88 44.33 -15.29 -16.92
N TYR A 89 45.47 -15.76 -17.40
CA TYR A 89 46.58 -16.21 -16.57
C TYR A 89 47.94 -15.77 -17.17
N THR A 90 48.96 -15.75 -16.31
CA THR A 90 50.34 -15.49 -16.66
C THR A 90 51.20 -16.67 -16.20
N VAL A 91 51.92 -17.29 -17.11
CA VAL A 91 52.92 -18.31 -16.74
C VAL A 91 54.19 -17.59 -16.29
N LEU A 92 54.63 -17.82 -15.05
CA LEU A 92 55.83 -17.19 -14.48
C LEU A 92 57.07 -18.05 -14.67
N SER A 93 56.91 -19.38 -14.60
CA SER A 93 57.96 -20.37 -14.83
C SER A 93 57.35 -21.72 -15.19
N ASP A 94 58.18 -22.73 -15.47
CA ASP A 94 57.69 -24.10 -15.68
C ASP A 94 56.99 -24.70 -14.45
N THR A 95 57.15 -24.09 -13.28
CA THR A 95 56.59 -24.57 -12.00
C THR A 95 55.58 -23.61 -11.38
N SER A 96 55.29 -22.47 -12.01
CA SER A 96 54.42 -21.44 -11.43
C SER A 96 53.64 -20.65 -12.48
N LEU A 97 52.36 -20.46 -12.24
CA LEU A 97 51.50 -19.54 -12.99
C LEU A 97 50.61 -18.76 -12.03
N THR A 98 50.11 -17.61 -12.47
CA THR A 98 49.18 -16.77 -11.71
C THR A 98 47.94 -16.45 -12.53
N PHE A 99 46.82 -16.23 -11.86
CA PHE A 99 45.61 -15.66 -12.45
C PHE A 99 44.88 -14.76 -11.44
N VAL A 100 43.98 -13.92 -11.91
CA VAL A 100 43.12 -13.09 -11.06
C VAL A 100 41.72 -13.68 -11.04
N VAL A 101 41.13 -13.86 -9.86
CA VAL A 101 39.75 -14.35 -9.69
C VAL A 101 38.78 -13.36 -10.36
N PRO A 102 38.03 -13.75 -11.39
CA PRO A 102 37.11 -12.83 -12.05
C PRO A 102 35.85 -12.59 -11.21
N ASN A 103 35.16 -11.48 -11.50
CA ASN A 103 33.87 -11.19 -10.86
C ASN A 103 32.84 -12.27 -11.24
N GLY A 104 32.10 -12.77 -10.24
CA GLY A 104 31.09 -13.82 -10.44
C GLY A 104 31.64 -15.24 -10.66
N ALA A 105 32.95 -15.48 -10.46
CA ALA A 105 33.49 -16.84 -10.47
C ALA A 105 32.85 -17.71 -9.38
N PRO A 106 32.51 -18.99 -9.65
CA PRO A 106 32.12 -19.93 -8.62
C PRO A 106 33.36 -20.46 -7.86
N SER A 107 33.17 -20.92 -6.62
CA SER A 107 34.15 -21.78 -5.95
C SER A 107 34.33 -23.06 -6.76
N GLY A 108 35.56 -23.57 -6.85
CA GLY A 108 35.82 -24.77 -7.63
C GLY A 108 37.30 -25.13 -7.76
N LEU A 109 37.55 -26.28 -8.37
CA LEU A 109 38.90 -26.73 -8.68
C LEU A 109 39.56 -25.78 -9.69
N ILE A 110 40.88 -25.64 -9.59
CA ILE A 110 41.67 -24.94 -10.59
C ILE A 110 42.15 -25.97 -11.60
N VAL A 111 41.79 -25.80 -12.86
CA VAL A 111 42.19 -26.69 -13.96
C VAL A 111 43.14 -25.95 -14.89
N VAL A 112 44.33 -26.50 -15.08
CA VAL A 112 45.34 -26.00 -16.02
C VAL A 112 45.39 -26.94 -17.23
N GLY A 113 45.04 -26.41 -18.40
CA GLY A 113 45.20 -27.10 -19.67
C GLY A 113 46.65 -27.06 -20.14
N THR A 114 47.21 -28.20 -20.54
CA THR A 114 48.54 -28.29 -21.16
C THR A 114 48.47 -29.15 -22.42
N PRO A 115 49.49 -29.10 -23.31
CA PRO A 115 49.57 -29.98 -24.49
C PRO A 115 49.54 -31.48 -24.14
N SER A 116 50.00 -31.85 -22.94
CA SER A 116 49.97 -33.23 -22.42
C SER A 116 48.64 -33.59 -21.74
N GLY A 117 47.65 -32.70 -21.79
CA GLY A 117 46.33 -32.85 -21.18
C GLY A 117 46.13 -31.96 -19.93
N PRO A 118 44.88 -31.83 -19.44
CA PRO A 118 44.56 -30.98 -18.31
C PRO A 118 44.99 -31.60 -16.97
N VAL A 119 45.38 -30.77 -16.01
CA VAL A 119 45.61 -31.14 -14.61
C VAL A 119 44.74 -30.27 -13.70
N SER A 120 44.22 -30.86 -12.63
CA SER A 120 43.36 -30.19 -11.65
C SER A 120 44.03 -30.17 -10.28
N THR A 121 43.74 -29.14 -9.48
CA THR A 121 44.03 -29.17 -8.04
C THR A 121 43.27 -30.31 -7.35
N ALA A 122 43.80 -30.79 -6.23
CA ALA A 122 43.11 -31.75 -5.36
C ALA A 122 41.97 -31.08 -4.58
N ASP A 123 42.24 -29.89 -4.05
CA ASP A 123 41.28 -29.08 -3.31
C ASP A 123 40.76 -27.89 -4.15
N PRO A 124 39.51 -27.44 -3.94
CA PRO A 124 38.96 -26.29 -4.63
C PRO A 124 39.47 -24.97 -4.04
N PHE A 125 39.59 -23.95 -4.89
CA PHE A 125 39.67 -22.57 -4.43
C PHE A 125 38.28 -22.11 -3.97
N THR A 126 38.22 -21.50 -2.78
CA THR A 126 36.97 -21.01 -2.21
C THR A 126 36.80 -19.51 -2.48
N ILE A 127 35.77 -19.14 -3.23
CA ILE A 127 35.39 -17.75 -3.40
C ILE A 127 34.79 -17.26 -2.09
N THR A 128 35.34 -16.17 -1.54
CA THR A 128 34.71 -15.46 -0.43
C THR A 128 33.83 -14.34 -0.98
N THR A 129 32.66 -14.16 -0.39
CA THR A 129 31.77 -13.03 -0.67
C THR A 129 31.63 -12.19 0.58
N THR A 130 31.48 -10.87 0.44
CA THR A 130 31.06 -10.03 1.57
C THR A 130 29.66 -10.47 2.02
N PRO A 131 29.45 -10.81 3.31
CA PRO A 131 28.12 -11.14 3.80
C PRO A 131 27.19 -9.94 3.61
N VAL A 132 26.09 -10.14 2.88
CA VAL A 132 25.06 -9.12 2.75
C VAL A 132 24.15 -9.24 3.97
N VAL A 133 24.19 -8.25 4.84
CA VAL A 133 23.43 -8.25 6.09
C VAL A 133 22.03 -7.70 5.84
N ALA A 134 21.02 -8.34 6.44
CA ALA A 134 19.64 -7.85 6.37
C ALA A 134 19.52 -6.42 6.93
N PRO A 135 18.55 -5.64 6.45
CA PRO A 135 18.19 -4.39 7.11
C PRO A 135 17.77 -4.65 8.56
N THR A 136 17.90 -3.64 9.41
CA THR A 136 17.27 -3.62 10.73
C THR A 136 16.48 -2.34 10.89
N ILE A 137 15.40 -2.38 11.68
CA ILE A 137 14.63 -1.20 12.06
C ILE A 137 14.79 -1.03 13.56
N THR A 138 15.28 0.12 14.00
CA THR A 138 15.50 0.45 15.42
C THR A 138 14.49 1.47 15.93
N SER A 139 13.92 2.32 15.05
CA SER A 139 12.83 3.21 15.41
C SER A 139 11.95 3.56 14.22
N VAL A 140 10.70 3.93 14.53
CA VAL A 140 9.69 4.44 13.60
C VAL A 140 9.22 5.80 14.14
N ALA A 141 9.29 6.85 13.33
CA ALA A 141 8.89 8.20 13.71
C ALA A 141 8.07 8.89 12.60
N PRO A 142 6.87 9.42 12.90
CA PRO A 142 6.15 9.30 14.17
C PRO A 142 5.71 7.85 14.48
N THR A 143 5.41 7.53 15.75
CA THR A 143 4.92 6.20 16.18
C THR A 143 3.46 5.95 15.82
N SER A 144 2.75 6.96 15.33
CA SER A 144 1.45 6.81 14.69
C SER A 144 1.28 7.83 13.58
N ALA A 145 0.55 7.47 12.53
CA ALA A 145 0.32 8.35 11.39
C ALA A 145 -0.98 8.00 10.66
N LEU A 146 -1.59 9.01 10.05
CA LEU A 146 -2.70 8.81 9.11
C LEU A 146 -2.19 8.19 7.80
N PRO A 147 -3.04 7.51 7.02
CA PRO A 147 -2.75 7.21 5.62
C PRO A 147 -2.28 8.47 4.87
N SER A 148 -1.36 8.27 3.92
CA SER A 148 -0.69 9.31 3.14
C SER A 148 0.28 10.23 3.90
N ALA A 149 0.46 10.05 5.22
CA ALA A 149 1.50 10.74 5.96
C ALA A 149 2.89 10.09 5.75
N THR A 150 3.93 10.91 5.82
CA THR A 150 5.32 10.43 5.73
C THR A 150 5.80 9.89 7.08
N VAL A 151 6.44 8.73 7.05
CA VAL A 151 7.05 8.08 8.21
C VAL A 151 8.53 7.85 7.93
N THR A 152 9.36 8.05 8.95
CA THR A 152 10.80 7.82 8.93
C THR A 152 11.14 6.58 9.74
N LEU A 153 11.93 5.70 9.15
CA LEU A 153 12.56 4.55 9.79
C LEU A 153 14.04 4.87 10.05
N THR A 154 14.49 4.61 11.27
CA THR A 154 15.92 4.56 11.60
C THR A 154 16.34 3.11 11.78
N GLY A 155 17.55 2.78 11.35
CA GLY A 155 18.01 1.39 11.31
C GLY A 155 19.41 1.21 10.76
N THR A 156 19.67 0.05 10.16
CA THR A 156 20.93 -0.26 9.46
C THR A 156 20.66 -0.97 8.14
N ASN A 157 21.66 -0.97 7.25
CA ASN A 157 21.66 -1.67 5.96
C ASN A 157 20.47 -1.35 5.04
N PHE A 158 20.00 -0.10 5.02
CA PHE A 158 18.94 0.34 4.09
C PHE A 158 19.42 0.59 2.65
N THR A 159 20.73 0.61 2.40
CA THR A 159 21.26 0.70 1.02
C THR A 159 20.79 -0.49 0.20
N GLY A 160 20.14 -0.22 -0.93
CA GLY A 160 19.63 -1.27 -1.84
C GLY A 160 18.29 -1.88 -1.43
N VAL A 161 17.58 -1.30 -0.45
CA VAL A 161 16.17 -1.66 -0.19
C VAL A 161 15.34 -1.51 -1.47
N THR A 162 14.53 -2.54 -1.76
CA THR A 162 13.74 -2.62 -3.00
C THR A 162 12.24 -2.55 -2.76
N ALA A 163 11.77 -2.90 -1.57
CA ALA A 163 10.35 -2.88 -1.24
C ALA A 163 10.10 -2.56 0.24
N LEU A 164 8.94 -1.96 0.50
CA LEU A 164 8.39 -1.76 1.83
C LEU A 164 6.90 -2.09 1.80
N THR A 165 6.40 -2.73 2.86
CA THR A 165 4.96 -2.94 3.04
C THR A 165 4.50 -2.51 4.43
N VAL A 166 3.28 -1.97 4.52
CA VAL A 166 2.56 -1.72 5.77
C VAL A 166 1.32 -2.61 5.78
N ASN A 167 1.24 -3.56 6.73
CA ASN A 167 0.18 -4.58 6.77
C ASN A 167 0.02 -5.35 5.44
N GLY A 168 1.14 -5.64 4.78
CA GLY A 168 1.16 -6.30 3.47
C GLY A 168 0.81 -5.40 2.28
N ILE A 169 0.38 -4.16 2.50
CA ILE A 169 0.12 -3.19 1.43
C ILE A 169 1.43 -2.52 1.05
N ALA A 170 1.76 -2.55 -0.24
CA ALA A 170 2.97 -1.94 -0.77
C ALA A 170 3.02 -0.44 -0.51
N ALA A 171 4.17 0.05 -0.05
CA ALA A 171 4.50 1.45 0.05
C ALA A 171 5.84 1.70 -0.65
N THR A 172 6.03 2.89 -1.21
CA THR A 172 7.28 3.25 -1.89
C THR A 172 8.33 3.69 -0.87
N PRO A 173 9.45 2.97 -0.71
CA PRO A 173 10.55 3.41 0.14
C PRO A 173 11.40 4.47 -0.56
N THR A 174 11.83 5.47 0.20
CA THR A 174 12.83 6.46 -0.18
C THR A 174 14.03 6.26 0.73
N VAL A 175 15.10 5.68 0.19
CA VAL A 175 16.35 5.47 0.93
C VAL A 175 17.08 6.82 1.02
N VAL A 176 17.21 7.36 2.24
CA VAL A 176 17.92 8.61 2.49
C VAL A 176 19.40 8.33 2.77
N SER A 177 19.68 7.27 3.52
CA SER A 177 21.04 6.79 3.82
C SER A 177 21.00 5.30 4.20
N ALA A 178 22.16 4.72 4.51
CA ALA A 178 22.23 3.34 5.02
C ALA A 178 21.49 3.14 6.36
N THR A 179 21.18 4.22 7.08
CA THR A 179 20.55 4.19 8.42
C THR A 179 19.19 4.89 8.47
N THR A 180 18.79 5.57 7.39
CA THR A 180 17.54 6.34 7.33
C THR A 180 16.76 6.01 6.07
N LEU A 181 15.50 5.63 6.23
CA LEU A 181 14.56 5.36 5.14
C LEU A 181 13.25 6.08 5.44
N THR A 182 12.66 6.73 4.45
CA THR A 182 11.31 7.31 4.58
C THR A 182 10.34 6.58 3.67
N PHE A 183 9.06 6.60 4.03
CA PHE A 183 7.99 6.11 3.17
C PHE A 183 6.71 6.87 3.47
N VAL A 184 5.73 6.78 2.57
CA VAL A 184 4.38 7.32 2.78
C VAL A 184 3.46 6.17 3.16
N VAL A 185 2.70 6.30 4.25
CA VAL A 185 1.73 5.28 4.67
C VAL A 185 0.72 5.07 3.52
N PRO A 186 0.52 3.84 3.02
CA PRO A 186 -0.40 3.59 1.92
C PRO A 186 -1.81 4.09 2.21
N ALA A 187 -2.48 4.69 1.22
CA ALA A 187 -3.85 5.21 1.37
C ALA A 187 -4.86 4.11 1.79
N ALA A 188 -4.63 2.87 1.38
CA ALA A 188 -5.45 1.71 1.72
C ALA A 188 -5.06 1.03 3.05
N ALA A 189 -4.07 1.55 3.78
CA ALA A 189 -3.65 0.97 5.06
C ALA A 189 -4.80 1.02 6.07
N GLN A 190 -5.10 -0.14 6.65
CA GLN A 190 -6.13 -0.25 7.68
C GLN A 190 -5.63 0.35 9.00
N ALA A 191 -6.56 0.95 9.74
CA ALA A 191 -6.29 1.50 11.05
C ALA A 191 -5.90 0.42 12.08
N GLY A 192 -5.09 0.80 13.06
CA GLY A 192 -4.62 -0.07 14.13
C GLY A 192 -3.11 -0.28 14.12
N VAL A 193 -2.63 -1.15 15.00
CA VAL A 193 -1.21 -1.52 15.07
C VAL A 193 -0.79 -2.14 13.76
N ALA A 194 0.29 -1.65 13.18
CA ALA A 194 0.75 -2.02 11.87
C ALA A 194 2.13 -2.66 11.87
N THR A 195 2.29 -3.66 11.01
CA THR A 195 3.55 -4.33 10.71
C THR A 195 4.16 -3.69 9.48
N ILE A 196 5.35 -3.12 9.64
CA ILE A 196 6.19 -2.58 8.57
C ILE A 196 7.23 -3.63 8.24
N VAL A 197 7.30 -4.04 6.97
CA VAL A 197 8.32 -4.95 6.46
C VAL A 197 9.16 -4.25 5.41
N VAL A 198 10.47 -4.25 5.58
CA VAL A 198 11.46 -3.70 4.63
C VAL A 198 12.21 -4.86 3.98
N THR A 199 12.28 -4.86 2.65
CA THR A 199 13.00 -5.88 1.86
C THR A 199 14.28 -5.30 1.31
N GLY A 200 15.43 -5.85 1.73
CA GLY A 200 16.75 -5.47 1.26
C GLY A 200 17.57 -6.67 0.78
N PRO A 201 18.78 -6.43 0.24
CA PRO A 201 19.61 -7.46 -0.38
C PRO A 201 20.02 -8.60 0.58
N GLY A 202 20.08 -8.32 1.88
CA GLY A 202 20.41 -9.31 2.92
C GLY A 202 19.20 -9.99 3.57
N GLY A 203 17.97 -9.68 3.12
CA GLY A 203 16.73 -10.25 3.65
C GLY A 203 15.72 -9.20 4.10
N LEU A 204 14.83 -9.60 5.02
CA LEU A 204 13.74 -8.78 5.52
C LEU A 204 14.06 -8.16 6.89
N ALA A 205 13.57 -6.95 7.12
CA ALA A 205 13.42 -6.36 8.45
C ALA A 205 11.95 -6.15 8.77
N THR A 206 11.55 -6.39 10.01
CA THR A 206 10.22 -6.01 10.52
C THR A 206 10.41 -5.01 11.66
N ASN A 207 9.50 -4.03 11.79
CA ASN A 207 9.57 -3.08 12.89
C ASN A 207 9.43 -3.80 14.25
N ASN A 208 10.34 -3.49 15.18
CA ASN A 208 10.31 -3.99 16.55
C ASN A 208 9.70 -2.96 17.52
N THR A 209 9.55 -1.70 17.10
CA THR A 209 8.80 -0.66 17.81
C THR A 209 7.38 -0.57 17.26
N ALA A 210 6.40 -0.36 18.15
CA ALA A 210 5.01 -0.21 17.75
C ALA A 210 4.83 0.99 16.79
N PHE A 211 4.08 0.76 15.72
CA PHE A 211 3.59 1.80 14.83
C PHE A 211 2.08 1.60 14.65
N THR A 212 1.31 2.68 14.75
CA THR A 212 -0.16 2.63 14.62
C THR A 212 -0.62 3.48 13.44
N VAL A 213 -1.34 2.86 12.50
CA VAL A 213 -2.07 3.60 11.47
C VAL A 213 -3.32 4.19 12.11
N LEU A 214 -3.46 5.50 12.07
CA LEU A 214 -4.60 6.20 12.64
C LEU A 214 -5.83 6.02 11.73
N PRO A 215 -7.05 5.88 12.31
CA PRO A 215 -8.27 5.81 11.51
C PRO A 215 -8.50 7.14 10.78
N THR A 216 -8.99 7.05 9.55
CA THR A 216 -9.37 8.23 8.74
C THR A 216 -10.74 8.77 9.11
N THR A 217 -11.54 7.96 9.80
CA THR A 217 -12.88 8.30 10.29
C THR A 217 -13.01 8.09 11.80
N VAL A 218 -14.03 8.68 12.39
CA VAL A 218 -14.46 8.47 13.76
C VAL A 218 -15.89 7.94 13.76
N SER A 219 -16.12 6.83 14.46
CA SER A 219 -17.46 6.26 14.58
C SER A 219 -18.31 7.11 15.50
N VAL A 220 -19.54 7.42 15.07
CA VAL A 220 -20.52 8.08 15.95
C VAL A 220 -21.11 7.12 16.98
N GLY A 221 -20.89 5.81 16.82
CA GLY A 221 -21.51 4.78 17.65
C GLY A 221 -22.75 4.16 16.99
N THR A 222 -23.62 3.57 17.81
CA THR A 222 -24.77 2.77 17.34
C THR A 222 -26.06 3.11 18.10
N GLY A 223 -27.21 2.88 17.46
CA GLY A 223 -28.53 3.14 18.06
C GLY A 223 -28.69 4.61 18.47
N ASP A 224 -29.49 4.86 19.50
CA ASP A 224 -29.77 6.23 20.00
C ASP A 224 -28.51 7.03 20.32
N ALA A 225 -27.51 6.42 20.96
CA ALA A 225 -26.24 7.08 21.26
C ALA A 225 -25.49 7.48 19.98
N GLY A 226 -25.56 6.63 18.96
CA GLY A 226 -25.04 6.90 17.62
C GLY A 226 -25.71 8.13 16.99
N VAL A 227 -27.04 8.22 17.07
CA VAL A 227 -27.80 9.35 16.52
C VAL A 227 -27.49 10.66 17.29
N LEU A 228 -27.38 10.60 18.62
CA LEU A 228 -27.01 11.78 19.42
C LEU A 228 -25.60 12.26 19.13
N ASN A 229 -24.61 11.36 19.03
CA ASN A 229 -23.24 11.72 18.65
C ASN A 229 -23.16 12.23 17.21
N TYR A 230 -24.02 11.72 16.31
CA TYR A 230 -24.14 12.23 14.96
C TYR A 230 -24.69 13.67 14.94
N ALA A 231 -25.76 13.96 15.69
CA ALA A 231 -26.26 15.33 15.84
C ALA A 231 -25.16 16.23 16.43
N TYR A 232 -24.54 15.81 17.54
CA TYR A 232 -23.41 16.51 18.17
C TYR A 232 -22.25 16.80 17.20
N ALA A 233 -21.95 15.89 16.28
CA ALA A 233 -20.92 16.07 15.26
C ALA A 233 -21.25 17.20 14.27
N LEU A 234 -22.52 17.30 13.85
CA LEU A 234 -22.98 18.36 12.95
C LEU A 234 -22.94 19.72 13.67
N GLU A 235 -23.41 19.78 14.91
CA GLU A 235 -23.35 21.00 15.73
C GLU A 235 -21.90 21.45 15.99
N GLN A 236 -20.96 20.51 16.14
CA GLN A 236 -19.53 20.84 16.22
C GLN A 236 -19.03 21.53 14.94
N LEU A 237 -19.45 21.04 13.77
CA LEU A 237 -19.05 21.58 12.48
C LEU A 237 -19.62 22.99 12.26
N GLU A 238 -20.90 23.19 12.55
CA GLU A 238 -21.60 24.48 12.40
C GLU A 238 -21.10 25.53 13.39
N ALA A 239 -20.92 25.15 14.66
CA ALA A 239 -20.33 26.04 15.66
C ALA A 239 -18.91 26.47 15.25
N ALA A 240 -18.10 25.56 14.71
CA ALA A 240 -16.76 25.90 14.23
C ALA A 240 -16.81 26.81 12.99
N PHE A 241 -17.76 26.58 12.08
CA PHE A 241 -17.95 27.43 10.92
C PHE A 241 -18.28 28.87 11.30
N TYR A 242 -19.29 29.09 12.13
CA TYR A 242 -19.66 30.44 12.56
C TYR A 242 -18.59 31.11 13.42
N THR A 243 -17.83 30.32 14.19
CA THR A 243 -16.61 30.83 14.85
C THR A 243 -15.64 31.41 13.82
N GLN A 244 -15.39 30.69 12.72
CA GLN A 244 -14.48 31.13 11.66
C GLN A 244 -15.05 32.31 10.85
N VAL A 245 -16.37 32.34 10.57
CA VAL A 245 -17.05 33.48 9.93
C VAL A 245 -16.74 34.78 10.67
N ARG A 246 -16.81 34.77 12.00
CA ARG A 246 -16.58 35.96 12.83
C ARG A 246 -15.16 36.52 12.75
N THR A 247 -14.20 35.73 12.25
CA THR A 247 -12.81 36.17 12.05
C THR A 247 -12.54 36.77 10.67
N GLY A 248 -13.42 36.50 9.70
CA GLY A 248 -13.25 36.94 8.31
C GLY A 248 -13.43 38.44 8.12
N THR A 249 -12.79 39.01 7.11
CA THR A 249 -12.91 40.45 6.78
C THR A 249 -14.31 40.81 6.29
N TYR A 250 -15.05 39.84 5.73
CA TYR A 250 -16.45 40.03 5.37
C TYR A 250 -17.28 40.39 6.62
N PHE A 251 -17.29 39.51 7.64
CA PHE A 251 -18.07 39.73 8.85
C PHE A 251 -17.57 40.94 9.66
N THR A 252 -16.25 41.09 9.81
CA THR A 252 -15.67 42.19 10.60
C THR A 252 -15.85 43.55 9.92
N GLY A 253 -16.01 43.58 8.60
CA GLY A 253 -16.33 44.78 7.82
C GLY A 253 -17.81 45.19 7.85
N LEU A 254 -18.72 44.32 8.30
CA LEU A 254 -20.15 44.68 8.43
C LEU A 254 -20.34 45.80 9.46
N ALA A 255 -21.24 46.74 9.16
CA ALA A 255 -21.57 47.83 10.07
C ALA A 255 -22.11 47.29 11.40
N SER A 256 -21.64 47.87 12.51
CA SER A 256 -22.12 47.55 13.85
C SER A 256 -23.63 47.73 13.94
N GLY A 257 -24.35 46.71 14.39
CA GLY A 257 -25.81 46.73 14.51
C GLY A 257 -26.58 46.53 13.20
N SER A 258 -25.91 46.24 12.08
CA SER A 258 -26.61 45.79 10.87
C SER A 258 -27.32 44.46 11.11
N ALA A 259 -28.50 44.29 10.50
CA ALA A 259 -29.30 43.08 10.67
C ALA A 259 -28.53 41.80 10.33
N GLU A 260 -27.79 41.81 9.21
CA GLU A 260 -26.96 40.68 8.80
C GLU A 260 -25.89 40.33 9.85
N LYS A 261 -25.22 41.33 10.44
CA LYS A 261 -24.22 41.09 11.49
C LYS A 261 -24.85 40.48 12.74
N LEU A 262 -26.01 40.99 13.16
CA LEU A 262 -26.74 40.48 14.31
C LEU A 262 -27.24 39.05 14.08
N ILE A 263 -27.73 38.73 12.87
CA ILE A 263 -28.14 37.37 12.50
C ILE A 263 -26.95 36.40 12.60
N PHE A 264 -25.78 36.76 12.07
CA PHE A 264 -24.58 35.92 12.20
C PHE A 264 -24.08 35.80 13.65
N ASP A 265 -24.23 36.85 14.47
CA ASP A 265 -23.96 36.77 15.90
C ASP A 265 -24.90 35.77 16.60
N ASP A 266 -26.20 35.84 16.33
CA ASP A 266 -27.21 34.95 16.92
C ASP A 266 -26.98 33.49 16.49
N LEU A 267 -26.74 33.24 15.19
CA LEU A 267 -26.41 31.91 14.66
C LEU A 267 -25.18 31.32 15.36
N TYR A 268 -24.09 32.10 15.47
CA TYR A 268 -22.91 31.66 16.21
C TYR A 268 -23.25 31.22 17.64
N TYR A 269 -24.05 31.99 18.37
CA TYR A 269 -24.39 31.64 19.74
C TYR A 269 -25.29 30.41 19.81
N HIS A 270 -26.25 30.27 18.89
CA HIS A 270 -27.13 29.11 18.82
C HIS A 270 -26.35 27.82 18.54
N GLU A 271 -25.46 27.81 17.54
CA GLU A 271 -24.68 26.61 17.22
C GLU A 271 -23.74 26.20 18.37
N VAL A 272 -23.15 27.17 19.06
CA VAL A 272 -22.37 26.88 20.27
C VAL A 272 -23.27 26.28 21.35
N ILE A 273 -24.48 26.80 21.54
CA ILE A 273 -25.44 26.28 22.53
C ILE A 273 -25.90 24.86 22.14
N HIS A 274 -26.20 24.59 20.88
CA HIS A 274 -26.61 23.26 20.41
C HIS A 274 -25.52 22.22 20.64
N ARG A 275 -24.27 22.56 20.27
CA ARG A 275 -23.10 21.71 20.52
C ARG A 275 -22.95 21.41 22.02
N GLU A 276 -22.96 22.43 22.88
CA GLU A 276 -22.80 22.23 24.32
C GLU A 276 -24.00 21.49 24.94
N PHE A 277 -25.21 21.71 24.42
CA PHE A 277 -26.41 21.00 24.84
C PHE A 277 -26.30 19.50 24.59
N PHE A 278 -25.92 19.08 23.38
CA PHE A 278 -25.73 17.66 23.12
C PHE A 278 -24.56 17.07 23.90
N LYS A 279 -23.45 17.80 24.02
CA LYS A 279 -22.32 17.38 24.86
C LYS A 279 -22.78 17.07 26.28
N ALA A 280 -23.56 17.97 26.89
CA ALA A 280 -24.11 17.78 28.22
C ALA A 280 -25.11 16.62 28.28
N ALA A 281 -26.02 16.51 27.31
CA ALA A 281 -27.02 15.44 27.24
C ALA A 281 -26.40 14.05 27.11
N ILE A 282 -25.42 13.89 26.21
CA ILE A 282 -24.69 12.64 25.95
C ILE A 282 -23.88 12.24 27.19
N THR A 283 -23.19 13.22 27.81
CA THR A 283 -22.46 12.99 29.07
C THR A 283 -23.38 12.55 30.19
N ALA A 284 -24.53 13.22 30.37
CA ALA A 284 -25.51 12.88 31.38
C ALA A 284 -26.16 11.50 31.15
N ALA A 285 -26.28 11.07 29.90
CA ALA A 285 -26.75 9.74 29.52
C ALA A 285 -25.72 8.62 29.77
N GLY A 286 -24.46 8.95 30.11
CA GLY A 286 -23.41 7.97 30.38
C GLY A 286 -22.96 7.19 29.14
N VAL A 287 -23.25 7.69 27.94
CA VAL A 287 -22.83 7.08 26.67
C VAL A 287 -21.46 7.64 26.24
N PRO A 288 -20.66 6.88 25.47
CA PRO A 288 -19.38 7.38 24.96
C PRO A 288 -19.57 8.65 24.13
N LEU A 289 -18.97 9.75 24.58
CA LEU A 289 -18.98 11.03 23.88
C LEU A 289 -18.03 11.01 22.69
N LEU A 290 -18.51 11.47 21.53
CA LEU A 290 -17.66 11.69 20.37
C LEU A 290 -16.55 12.69 20.69
N LYS A 291 -15.33 12.44 20.21
CA LYS A 291 -14.21 13.38 20.37
C LYS A 291 -14.50 14.72 19.68
N ASP A 292 -13.73 15.74 20.05
CA ASP A 292 -13.73 16.99 19.30
C ASP A 292 -13.27 16.76 17.84
N LEU A 293 -14.00 17.36 16.92
CA LEU A 293 -13.74 17.29 15.49
C LEU A 293 -12.78 18.41 15.06
N THR A 294 -12.00 18.12 14.02
CA THR A 294 -11.15 19.10 13.35
C THR A 294 -11.77 19.45 12.01
N PRO A 295 -12.37 20.64 11.86
CA PRO A 295 -12.90 21.10 10.58
C PRO A 295 -11.78 21.35 9.57
N ASP A 296 -12.10 21.17 8.30
CA ASP A 296 -11.31 21.59 7.15
C ASP A 296 -12.15 22.58 6.33
N PHE A 297 -11.88 23.86 6.54
CA PHE A 297 -12.54 24.96 5.84
C PHE A 297 -11.65 25.58 4.76
N SER A 298 -10.63 24.88 4.29
CA SER A 298 -9.68 25.39 3.29
C SER A 298 -10.34 25.80 1.97
N ALA A 299 -11.53 25.26 1.66
CA ALA A 299 -12.32 25.59 0.48
C ALA A 299 -13.22 26.84 0.65
N ILE A 300 -13.34 27.41 1.85
CA ILE A 300 -14.25 28.52 2.14
C ILE A 300 -13.47 29.84 2.22
N ASN A 301 -13.88 30.84 1.45
CA ASN A 301 -13.34 32.19 1.55
C ASN A 301 -14.15 33.03 2.54
N PHE A 302 -13.70 33.09 3.80
CA PHE A 302 -14.37 33.88 4.86
C PHE A 302 -14.29 35.40 4.67
N ASN A 303 -13.59 35.87 3.64
CA ASN A 303 -13.51 37.29 3.29
C ASN A 303 -14.51 37.70 2.21
N ASP A 304 -15.28 36.75 1.66
CA ASP A 304 -16.26 36.97 0.61
C ASP A 304 -17.69 36.64 1.09
N ARG A 305 -18.60 37.60 0.92
CA ARG A 305 -20.01 37.47 1.33
C ARG A 305 -20.70 36.27 0.68
N THR A 306 -20.48 36.08 -0.62
CA THR A 306 -21.14 35.01 -1.39
C THR A 306 -20.65 33.64 -0.94
N SER A 307 -19.34 33.48 -0.74
CA SER A 307 -18.75 32.25 -0.22
C SER A 307 -19.26 31.91 1.18
N VAL A 308 -19.38 32.89 2.08
CA VAL A 308 -19.90 32.67 3.43
C VAL A 308 -21.38 32.30 3.40
N LEU A 309 -22.22 33.06 2.70
CA LEU A 309 -23.66 32.82 2.67
C LEU A 309 -24.04 31.53 1.94
N SER A 310 -23.34 31.18 0.85
CA SER A 310 -23.57 29.90 0.16
C SER A 310 -23.20 28.71 1.03
N THR A 311 -22.11 28.82 1.82
CA THR A 311 -21.70 27.77 2.76
C THR A 311 -22.67 27.70 3.95
N ALA A 312 -23.06 28.85 4.52
CA ALA A 312 -24.05 28.90 5.59
C ALA A 312 -25.36 28.22 5.13
N LYS A 313 -25.86 28.56 3.93
CA LYS A 313 -27.06 27.91 3.39
C LYS A 313 -26.87 26.39 3.30
N ALA A 314 -25.71 25.94 2.82
CA ALA A 314 -25.44 24.51 2.71
C ALA A 314 -25.45 23.80 4.07
N PHE A 315 -24.92 24.42 5.12
CA PHE A 315 -24.91 23.88 6.48
C PHE A 315 -26.31 23.88 7.11
N GLU A 316 -27.00 25.01 7.13
CA GLU A 316 -28.34 25.06 7.74
C GLU A 316 -29.34 24.13 7.04
N ASP A 317 -29.24 23.99 5.72
CA ASP A 317 -30.06 23.05 4.95
C ASP A 317 -29.74 21.60 5.30
N LEU A 318 -28.46 21.32 5.52
CA LEU A 318 -27.96 20.00 5.87
C LEU A 318 -28.39 19.64 7.29
N GLY A 319 -28.22 20.54 8.27
CA GLY A 319 -28.65 20.37 9.66
C GLY A 319 -30.15 20.08 9.75
N SER A 320 -30.98 20.92 9.13
CA SER A 320 -32.43 20.73 9.10
C SER A 320 -32.84 19.37 8.50
N ALA A 321 -32.25 18.99 7.35
CA ALA A 321 -32.52 17.70 6.71
C ALA A 321 -32.00 16.50 7.52
N ALA A 322 -30.89 16.67 8.24
CA ALA A 322 -30.27 15.64 9.08
C ALA A 322 -31.15 15.28 10.28
N TYR A 323 -31.72 16.27 10.97
CA TYR A 323 -32.61 16.02 12.11
C TYR A 323 -33.84 15.21 11.71
N ILE A 324 -34.46 15.56 10.59
CA ILE A 324 -35.64 14.85 10.09
C ILE A 324 -35.25 13.45 9.63
N GLY A 325 -34.15 13.31 8.88
CA GLY A 325 -33.71 12.04 8.32
C GLY A 325 -33.17 11.05 9.33
N ALA A 326 -32.51 11.53 10.40
CA ALA A 326 -31.95 10.68 11.44
C ALA A 326 -32.91 10.45 12.61
N GLY A 327 -33.89 11.32 12.83
CA GLY A 327 -34.83 11.23 13.95
C GLY A 327 -35.61 9.91 14.01
N GLN A 328 -35.87 9.29 12.86
CA GLN A 328 -36.53 7.98 12.77
C GLN A 328 -35.75 6.82 13.43
N TYR A 329 -34.44 6.98 13.63
CA TYR A 329 -33.59 5.96 14.27
C TYR A 329 -33.51 6.11 15.80
N ILE A 330 -34.17 7.13 16.37
CA ILE A 330 -34.24 7.35 17.82
C ILE A 330 -35.41 6.56 18.41
N GLN A 331 -35.11 5.66 19.35
CA GLN A 331 -36.11 4.85 20.04
C GLN A 331 -36.57 5.48 21.36
N SER A 332 -35.66 6.16 22.06
CA SER A 332 -35.98 6.85 23.32
C SER A 332 -36.78 8.13 23.07
N ALA A 333 -37.99 8.18 23.62
CA ALA A 333 -38.81 9.39 23.61
C ALA A 333 -38.09 10.59 24.24
N ALA A 334 -37.23 10.36 25.24
CA ALA A 334 -36.44 11.42 25.86
C ALA A 334 -35.43 12.00 24.87
N TYR A 335 -34.71 11.16 24.12
CA TYR A 335 -33.73 11.62 23.14
C TYR A 335 -34.38 12.24 21.91
N LEU A 336 -35.54 11.71 21.49
CA LEU A 336 -36.33 12.32 20.43
C LEU A 336 -36.81 13.72 20.84
N PHE A 337 -37.21 13.89 22.11
CA PHE A 337 -37.57 15.20 22.65
C PHE A 337 -36.38 16.16 22.69
N LEU A 338 -35.17 15.70 23.03
CA LEU A 338 -33.97 16.54 22.98
C LEU A 338 -33.65 16.98 21.54
N ALA A 339 -33.66 16.05 20.57
CA ALA A 339 -33.42 16.36 19.16
C ALA A 339 -34.49 17.30 18.59
N GLY A 340 -35.76 17.10 18.94
CA GLY A 340 -36.87 17.94 18.49
C GLY A 340 -36.78 19.41 18.94
N LYS A 341 -36.13 19.69 20.08
CA LYS A 341 -35.89 21.08 20.51
C LYS A 341 -35.01 21.83 19.52
N ILE A 342 -33.94 21.19 19.04
CA ILE A 342 -32.95 21.81 18.16
C ILE A 342 -33.46 21.84 16.72
N ALA A 343 -34.10 20.77 16.24
CA ALA A 343 -34.67 20.72 14.89
C ALA A 343 -35.59 21.93 14.56
N SER A 344 -36.34 22.43 15.56
CA SER A 344 -37.21 23.60 15.39
C SER A 344 -36.46 24.93 15.24
N VAL A 345 -35.26 25.01 15.79
CA VAL A 345 -34.36 26.17 15.72
C VAL A 345 -33.60 26.14 14.39
N GLU A 346 -33.04 24.98 14.01
CA GLU A 346 -32.37 24.76 12.72
C GLU A 346 -33.24 25.17 11.52
N ALA A 347 -34.52 24.83 11.54
CA ALA A 347 -35.44 25.23 10.48
C ALA A 347 -35.55 26.76 10.32
N ARG A 348 -35.39 27.53 11.41
CA ARG A 348 -35.40 29.00 11.37
C ARG A 348 -34.07 29.56 10.88
N HIS A 349 -32.96 28.92 11.23
CA HIS A 349 -31.64 29.28 10.72
C HIS A 349 -31.57 29.11 9.20
N ALA A 350 -32.03 27.95 8.72
CA ALA A 350 -32.11 27.66 7.29
C ALA A 350 -32.98 28.66 6.53
N ALA A 351 -34.08 29.10 7.13
CA ALA A 351 -34.99 30.07 6.53
C ALA A 351 -34.40 31.49 6.48
N ILE A 352 -33.74 31.96 7.55
CA ILE A 352 -33.15 33.30 7.59
C ILE A 352 -31.92 33.42 6.69
N ILE A 353 -31.06 32.39 6.62
CA ILE A 353 -29.89 32.40 5.75
C ILE A 353 -30.31 32.43 4.27
N ARG A 354 -31.37 31.70 3.89
CA ARG A 354 -31.92 31.79 2.53
C ARG A 354 -32.35 33.21 2.20
N ASP A 355 -33.09 33.86 3.08
CA ASP A 355 -33.55 35.23 2.85
C ASP A 355 -32.38 36.23 2.72
N LEU A 356 -31.27 36.01 3.45
CA LEU A 356 -30.02 36.78 3.29
C LEU A 356 -29.29 36.53 1.97
N VAL A 357 -29.38 35.31 1.41
CA VAL A 357 -28.84 34.96 0.08
C VAL A 357 -29.66 35.62 -1.02
N SER A 358 -30.98 35.51 -0.93
CA SER A 358 -31.93 36.10 -1.86
C SER A 358 -33.24 36.35 -1.15
N GLU A 359 -33.69 37.60 -1.15
CA GLU A 359 -34.98 37.99 -0.57
C GLU A 359 -36.12 37.13 -1.13
N ASN A 360 -37.11 36.82 -0.29
CA ASN A 360 -38.28 35.99 -0.60
C ASN A 360 -37.95 34.52 -0.92
N THR A 361 -36.78 34.01 -0.48
CA THR A 361 -36.45 32.59 -0.56
C THR A 361 -36.54 31.86 0.79
N PHE A 362 -37.16 32.49 1.80
CA PHE A 362 -37.42 31.95 3.15
C PHE A 362 -37.91 30.49 3.14
N VAL A 363 -38.77 30.12 2.18
CA VAL A 363 -39.06 28.72 1.80
C VAL A 363 -38.97 28.60 0.27
N GLY A 364 -37.83 28.11 -0.22
CA GLY A 364 -37.57 27.95 -1.66
C GLY A 364 -38.25 26.74 -2.29
N ASN A 365 -38.39 26.75 -3.63
CA ASN A 365 -38.97 25.64 -4.39
C ASN A 365 -38.09 24.38 -4.44
N ASP A 366 -36.85 24.48 -3.96
CA ASP A 366 -35.88 23.41 -3.72
C ASP A 366 -36.14 22.64 -2.41
N VAL A 367 -36.98 23.18 -1.52
CA VAL A 367 -37.36 22.62 -0.21
C VAL A 367 -38.86 22.32 -0.14
N VAL A 368 -39.68 23.14 -0.77
CA VAL A 368 -41.14 22.93 -0.86
C VAL A 368 -41.58 23.30 -2.26
N THR A 369 -42.06 22.34 -3.05
CA THR A 369 -42.57 22.66 -4.38
C THR A 369 -43.91 23.35 -4.20
N LEU A 370 -43.89 24.68 -4.26
CA LEU A 370 -45.07 25.53 -4.30
C LEU A 370 -45.78 25.32 -5.64
N THR A 371 -46.58 24.25 -5.76
CA THR A 371 -47.54 24.18 -6.86
C THR A 371 -48.63 25.21 -6.58
N THR A 372 -48.81 26.19 -7.46
CA THR A 372 -50.18 26.64 -7.74
C THR A 372 -50.94 25.38 -8.12
N ALA A 373 -52.06 25.08 -7.45
CA ALA A 373 -52.78 23.81 -7.57
C ALA A 373 -52.84 23.29 -9.03
N GLY A 374 -51.96 22.33 -9.37
CA GLY A 374 -51.93 21.67 -10.68
C GLY A 374 -50.65 21.87 -11.49
N SER A 375 -49.62 21.05 -11.25
CA SER A 375 -48.99 20.16 -12.27
C SER A 375 -47.69 19.54 -11.76
N SER A 376 -47.49 18.27 -12.13
CA SER A 376 -46.49 17.34 -11.63
C SER A 376 -45.17 17.31 -12.43
N SER A 377 -44.18 16.60 -11.86
CA SER A 377 -42.94 15.99 -12.44
C SER A 377 -41.64 16.66 -11.94
N VAL A 378 -40.58 16.00 -11.41
CA VAL A 378 -40.14 14.58 -11.32
C VAL A 378 -39.29 14.35 -10.03
N ALA A 379 -39.28 13.10 -9.52
CA ALA A 379 -38.63 12.54 -8.30
C ALA A 379 -37.07 12.57 -8.28
N THR A 380 -36.36 12.43 -7.15
CA THR A 380 -36.23 11.23 -6.26
C THR A 380 -36.27 11.56 -4.76
N ASN A 381 -37.38 11.20 -4.10
CA ASN A 381 -37.55 10.95 -2.66
C ASN A 381 -38.80 10.07 -2.49
N ASN A 382 -38.93 9.32 -1.39
CA ASN A 382 -39.94 8.25 -1.14
C ASN A 382 -41.43 8.70 -1.11
N GLY A 383 -41.80 9.81 -1.73
CA GLY A 383 -43.19 10.19 -2.01
C GLY A 383 -43.65 9.70 -3.40
N PRO A 384 -44.98 9.53 -3.61
CA PRO A 384 -45.55 9.37 -4.95
C PRO A 384 -45.06 10.47 -5.90
N ALA A 385 -44.89 10.15 -7.18
CA ALA A 385 -44.46 11.13 -8.17
C ALA A 385 -45.39 12.36 -8.17
N GLY A 386 -44.85 13.54 -7.82
CA GLY A 386 -45.59 14.80 -7.84
C GLY A 386 -46.27 15.23 -6.53
N SER A 387 -45.92 14.67 -5.37
CA SER A 387 -46.33 15.21 -4.06
C SER A 387 -45.14 15.83 -3.31
N SER A 388 -45.23 17.11 -2.94
CA SER A 388 -44.38 17.88 -1.99
C SER A 388 -43.42 17.00 -1.14
N LEU A 389 -42.08 16.92 -1.26
CA LEU A 389 -40.95 17.81 -1.61
C LEU A 389 -40.17 18.34 -0.38
N GLU A 390 -40.63 18.01 0.84
CA GLU A 390 -39.86 18.11 2.11
C GLU A 390 -38.66 17.13 2.08
N ARG A 391 -37.44 17.63 1.87
CA ARG A 391 -36.25 16.77 1.70
C ARG A 391 -35.63 16.37 3.05
N ALA A 392 -35.94 15.17 3.53
CA ALA A 392 -35.13 14.48 4.53
C ALA A 392 -33.91 13.83 3.84
N LEU A 393 -32.73 13.91 4.45
CA LEU A 393 -31.52 13.22 3.97
C LEU A 393 -31.20 12.05 4.87
N ALA A 394 -30.89 10.89 4.29
CA ALA A 394 -30.37 9.78 5.08
C ALA A 394 -29.03 10.17 5.73
N PRO A 395 -28.67 9.62 6.91
CA PRO A 395 -27.39 9.91 7.56
C PRO A 395 -26.17 9.75 6.64
N ALA A 396 -26.21 8.78 5.72
CA ALA A 396 -25.14 8.57 4.73
C ALA A 396 -25.01 9.74 3.73
N GLU A 397 -26.12 10.31 3.28
CA GLU A 397 -26.12 11.48 2.38
C GLU A 397 -25.60 12.72 3.10
N VAL A 398 -26.03 12.91 4.36
CA VAL A 398 -25.55 14.03 5.18
C VAL A 398 -24.05 13.94 5.42
N VAL A 399 -23.56 12.77 5.82
CA VAL A 399 -22.13 12.56 6.10
C VAL A 399 -21.27 12.67 4.86
N ALA A 400 -21.79 12.33 3.68
CA ALA A 400 -21.07 12.56 2.43
C ALA A 400 -20.76 14.06 2.22
N VAL A 401 -21.67 14.95 2.63
CA VAL A 401 -21.45 16.40 2.61
C VAL A 401 -20.58 16.84 3.80
N ALA A 402 -20.93 16.47 5.05
CA ALA A 402 -20.18 16.90 6.23
C ALA A 402 -18.68 16.50 6.16
N ASN A 403 -18.38 15.31 5.61
CA ASN A 403 -17.01 14.81 5.48
C ASN A 403 -16.15 15.54 4.43
N THR A 404 -16.73 16.44 3.62
CA THR A 404 -15.93 17.36 2.79
C THR A 404 -15.35 18.52 3.59
N TYR A 405 -15.90 18.79 4.78
CA TYR A 405 -15.50 19.89 5.67
C TYR A 405 -14.83 19.39 6.96
N LEU A 406 -14.42 18.12 7.01
CA LEU A 406 -13.76 17.51 8.14
C LEU A 406 -12.40 16.96 7.73
N ALA A 407 -11.38 17.29 8.51
CA ALA A 407 -10.04 16.75 8.30
C ALA A 407 -10.01 15.22 8.48
N PRO A 408 -9.08 14.50 7.83
CA PRO A 408 -8.86 13.08 8.10
C PRO A 408 -8.67 12.81 9.61
N GLY A 409 -9.28 11.74 10.10
CA GLY A 409 -9.34 11.42 11.53
C GLY A 409 -10.49 12.10 12.28
N SER A 410 -11.21 13.02 11.63
CA SER A 410 -12.45 13.63 12.14
C SER A 410 -13.65 13.40 11.23
N LYS A 411 -13.45 12.82 10.04
CA LYS A 411 -14.55 12.39 9.16
C LYS A 411 -15.44 11.37 9.88
N LEU A 412 -16.74 11.45 9.72
CA LEU A 412 -17.71 10.63 10.43
C LEU A 412 -17.88 9.27 9.74
N ASP A 413 -17.97 8.22 10.55
CA ASP A 413 -18.46 6.90 10.19
C ASP A 413 -19.80 6.66 10.88
N ILE A 414 -20.87 6.56 10.07
CA ILE A 414 -22.26 6.37 10.50
C ILE A 414 -22.77 4.95 10.28
N SER A 415 -21.90 3.98 9.99
CA SER A 415 -22.30 2.58 9.75
C SER A 415 -23.09 1.94 10.90
N GLY A 416 -23.03 2.52 12.09
CA GLY A 416 -23.78 2.10 13.26
C GLY A 416 -25.21 2.66 13.41
N ILE A 417 -25.63 3.63 12.59
CA ILE A 417 -26.98 4.19 12.59
C ILE A 417 -27.83 3.39 11.60
N ARG A 418 -28.84 2.67 12.10
CA ARG A 418 -29.74 1.82 11.31
C ARG A 418 -31.03 1.51 12.04
#